data_AF-A0A2W4JW17-F1
#
_entry.id   AF-A0A2W4JW17-F1
#
_cell.length_a   1.000
_cell.length_b   1.000
_cell.length_c   1.000
_cell.angle_alpha   90.00
_cell.angle_beta   90.00
_cell.angle_gamma   90.00
#
_symmetry.space_group_name_H-M   'P 1'
#
loop_
_entity.id
_entity.type
_entity.pdbx_description
1 polymer ?
#
loop_
_entity_poly.entity_id
_entity_poly.type
_entity_poly.pdbx_seq_one_letter_code
_entity_poly.pdbx_strand_id
1 'polypeptide(L)' 'MPVQNLAFRPWFRESVAGKVYVSNPYIDLATNRMTVTVSVPVKAEGGEITGVLAADVDIRDVN' A
#
# COMPACT_ATOMS: atom_id res chain seq x y z
N MET A 1 5.36 16.40 9.38
CA MET A 1 5.37 15.26 10.33
C MET A 1 5.47 14.00 9.50
N PRO A 2 6.37 13.05 9.81
CA PRO A 2 6.37 11.78 9.09
C PRO A 2 5.06 11.04 9.38
N VAL A 3 4.44 10.50 8.34
CA VAL A 3 3.25 9.65 8.48
C VAL A 3 3.70 8.37 9.20
N GLN A 4 3.24 8.17 10.44
CA GLN A 4 3.75 7.10 11.29
C GLN A 4 2.98 5.79 11.18
N ASN A 5 1.68 5.82 10.88
CA ASN A 5 0.86 4.62 10.83
C ASN A 5 -0.15 4.69 9.70
N LEU A 6 -0.04 3.74 8.76
CA LEU A 6 -0.92 3.59 7.60
C LEU A 6 -1.78 2.33 7.69
N ALA A 7 -1.84 1.66 8.85
CA ALA A 7 -2.55 0.39 9.01
C ALA A 7 -4.06 0.48 8.76
N PHE A 8 -4.64 1.69 8.84
CA PHE A 8 -6.04 1.92 8.50
C PHE A 8 -6.31 1.90 6.98
N ARG A 9 -5.27 2.02 6.14
CA ARG A 9 -5.43 2.05 4.68
C ARG A 9 -5.85 0.66 4.16
N PRO A 10 -6.79 0.59 3.21
CA PRO A 10 -7.23 -0.68 2.63
C PRO A 10 -6.08 -1.51 2.05
N TRP A 11 -5.13 -0.86 1.36
CA TRP A 11 -3.98 -1.55 0.78
C TRP A 11 -3.11 -2.23 1.85
N PHE A 12 -2.99 -1.64 3.04
CA PHE A 12 -2.28 -2.27 4.15
C PHE A 12 -3.06 -3.47 4.67
N ARG A 13 -4.36 -3.27 4.95
CA ARG A 13 -5.26 -4.29 5.53
C ARG A 13 -5.39 -5.53 4.65
N GLU A 14 -5.54 -5.36 3.34
CA GLU A 14 -5.65 -6.49 2.42
C GLU A 14 -4.31 -7.22 2.27
N SER A 15 -3.19 -6.49 2.28
CA SER A 15 -1.86 -7.10 2.23
C SER A 15 -1.50 -7.89 3.49
N VAL A 16 -1.79 -7.37 4.69
CA VAL A 16 -1.57 -8.16 5.93
C VAL A 16 -2.53 -9.34 6.05
N ALA A 17 -3.64 -9.35 5.31
CA ALA A 17 -4.51 -10.52 5.13
C ALA A 17 -3.99 -11.51 4.06
N GLY A 18 -2.81 -11.27 3.51
CA GLY A 18 -2.11 -12.18 2.59
C GLY A 18 -2.45 -11.98 1.11
N LYS A 19 -3.08 -10.88 0.72
CA LYS A 19 -3.52 -10.63 -0.66
C LYS A 19 -2.64 -9.60 -1.37
N VAL A 20 -2.41 -9.81 -2.67
CA VAL A 20 -1.99 -8.72 -3.55
C VAL A 20 -3.18 -7.79 -3.74
N TYR A 21 -2.99 -6.49 -3.57
CA TYR A 21 -4.07 -5.53 -3.64
C TYR A 21 -3.66 -4.25 -4.38
N VAL A 22 -4.59 -3.76 -5.21
CA VAL A 22 -4.52 -2.47 -5.89
C VAL A 22 -5.65 -1.61 -5.37
N SER A 23 -5.34 -0.41 -4.86
CA SER A 23 -6.37 0.48 -4.33
C SER A 23 -7.18 1.14 -5.44
N ASN A 24 -8.40 1.57 -5.10
CA ASN A 24 -9.03 2.66 -5.85
C ASN A 24 -8.18 3.95 -5.70
N PRO A 25 -8.27 4.90 -6.65
CA PRO A 25 -7.59 6.20 -6.54
C PRO A 25 -7.93 6.93 -5.25
N TYR A 26 -6.94 7.54 -4.60
CA TYR A 26 -7.11 8.30 -3.37
C TYR A 26 -6.03 9.39 -3.22
N ILE A 27 -6.24 10.33 -2.28
CA ILE A 27 -5.22 11.32 -1.93
C ILE A 27 -4.23 10.72 -0.94
N ASP A 28 -2.98 10.60 -1.38
CA ASP A 28 -1.87 10.15 -0.54
C ASP A 28 -1.53 11.19 0.55
N LEU A 29 -1.22 10.72 1.77
CA LEU A 29 -0.95 11.61 2.91
C LEU A 29 0.44 12.23 2.88
N ALA A 30 1.42 11.56 2.27
CA ALA A 30 2.80 12.05 2.26
C ALA A 30 3.01 13.10 1.17
N THR A 31 2.38 12.90 0.01
CA THR A 31 2.57 13.72 -1.19
C THR A 31 1.42 14.67 -1.48
N ASN A 32 0.24 14.43 -0.91
CA ASN A 32 -1.00 15.16 -1.21
C ASN A 32 -1.38 15.12 -2.70
N ARG A 33 -1.15 13.98 -3.36
CA ARG A 33 -1.44 13.73 -4.78
C ARG A 33 -2.43 12.59 -4.94
N MET A 34 -3.14 12.59 -6.08
CA MET A 34 -4.01 11.49 -6.47
C MET A 34 -3.17 10.30 -6.94
N THR A 35 -3.32 9.17 -6.26
CA THR A 35 -2.45 8.00 -6.40
C THR A 35 -3.26 6.71 -6.35
N VAL A 36 -2.75 5.68 -7.03
CA VAL A 36 -3.14 4.29 -6.82
C VAL A 36 -1.98 3.56 -6.14
N THR A 37 -2.26 2.81 -5.08
CA THR A 37 -1.23 2.02 -4.38
C THR A 37 -1.37 0.54 -4.74
N VAL A 38 -0.27 -0.05 -5.18
CA VAL A 38 -0.11 -1.51 -5.29
C VAL A 38 0.57 -1.99 -4.02
N SER A 39 0.08 -3.09 -3.45
CA SER A 39 0.58 -3.63 -2.19
C SER A 39 0.62 -5.15 -2.19
N VAL A 40 1.65 -5.71 -1.55
CA VAL A 40 1.86 -7.16 -1.43
C VAL A 40 2.31 -7.53 -0.01
N PRO A 41 1.90 -8.70 0.51
CA PRO A 41 2.45 -9.25 1.74
C PRO A 41 3.93 -9.58 1.58
N VAL A 42 4.75 -9.19 2.55
CA VAL A 42 6.11 -9.71 2.71
C VAL A 42 6.02 -10.94 3.61
N LYS A 43 6.52 -12.08 3.12
CA LYS A 43 6.49 -13.35 3.84
C LYS A 43 7.89 -13.79 4.24
N ALA A 44 8.04 -14.28 5.47
CA ALA A 44 9.21 -15.01 5.90
C ALA A 44 9.28 -16.40 5.22
N GLU A 45 10.39 -17.11 5.39
CA GLU A 45 10.60 -18.45 4.84
C GLU A 45 9.49 -19.45 5.25
N GLY A 46 8.94 -19.31 6.46
CA GLY A 46 7.82 -20.13 6.97
C GLY A 46 6.42 -19.71 6.49
N GLY A 47 6.30 -18.73 5.59
CA GLY A 47 5.03 -18.23 5.06
C GLY A 47 4.28 -17.24 5.97
N GLU A 48 4.80 -16.98 7.17
CA GLU A 48 4.30 -15.92 8.06
C GLU A 48 4.47 -14.54 7.40
N ILE A 49 3.43 -13.71 7.48
CA ILE A 49 3.47 -12.34 6.96
C ILE A 49 4.15 -11.44 7.98
N THR A 50 5.31 -10.89 7.61
CA THR A 50 6.12 -10.02 8.49
C THR A 50 5.98 -8.54 8.16
N GLY A 51 5.32 -8.21 7.06
CA GLY A 51 5.09 -6.82 6.67
C GLY A 51 4.35 -6.67 5.34
N VAL A 52 4.33 -5.44 4.84
CA VAL A 52 3.71 -5.06 3.57
C VAL A 52 4.73 -4.26 2.77
N LEU A 53 4.93 -4.63 1.51
CA LEU A 53 5.57 -3.78 0.52
C LEU A 53 4.48 -3.05 -0.26
N ALA A 54 4.60 -1.74 -0.38
CA ALA A 54 3.67 -0.91 -1.13
C ALA A 54 4.42 0.02 -2.09
N ALA A 55 3.83 0.26 -3.26
CA ALA A 55 4.33 1.18 -4.26
C ALA A 55 3.18 2.07 -4.73
N ASP A 56 3.45 3.36 -4.80
CA ASP A 56 2.51 4.38 -5.23
C ASP A 56 2.74 4.73 -6.71
N VAL A 57 1.66 4.75 -7.47
CA VAL A 57 1.63 5.21 -8.86
C VAL A 57 0.82 6.50 -8.89
N ASP A 58 1.48 7.62 -9.20
CA ASP A 58 0.80 8.89 -9.43
C ASP A 58 -0.06 8.75 -10.68
N ILE A 59 -1.31 9.19 -10.62
CA ILE A 59 -2.24 9.02 -11.74
C ILE A 59 -1.76 9.74 -13.02
N ARG A 60 -0.88 10.75 -12.88
CA ARG A 60 -0.29 11.48 -14.00
C ARG A 60 0.75 10.67 -14.76
N ASP A 61 1.33 9.65 -14.13
CA ASP A 61 2.35 8.78 -14.73
C ASP A 61 1.71 7.69 -15.62
N VAL A 62 0.39 7.59 -15.63
CA VAL A 62 -0.38 6.56 -16.36
C VAL A 62 -0.98 7.10 -17.68
N ASN A 63 -0.39 8.17 -18.24
CA ASN A 63 -0.76 8.80 -19.50
C ASN A 63 0.16 8.41 -20.66
#